data_AF-A0A971NNE0-F1
#
_entry.id   AF-A0A971NNE0-F1
#
_cell.length_a   1.000
_cell.length_b   1.000
_cell.length_c   1.000
_cell.angle_alpha   90.00
_cell.angle_beta   90.00
_cell.angle_gamma   90.00
#
_symmetry.space_group_name_H-M   'P 1'
#
loop_
_entity.id
_entity.type
_entity.pdbx_description
1 polymer ?
#
loop_
_entity_poly.entity_id
_entity_poly.type
_entity_poly.pdbx_seq_one_letter_code
_entity_poly.pdbx_strand_id
1 'polypeptide(L)'
;MAPGTDLRALFEPRSIAFIGASTDVFKWGFNILHNMVERGYKGEIHPVNPNGGDWFGRRMYTDVSEISSPVDLAVIVVRDALVPDIVRTCTDKGIKAGIVITAGFSETGATGAALEREVVETARRGGMRIVGPNTMGVFSAYPNFMHALMGAMPLTAGHVGLVVQSGNLGTSISYRFLRRKIGISRLISSGNEADLTTEDFLEYLEDDPHTRIICLYIEGLRQGERFFRAARRISRSKPVILIKGGRTDRGARAALSHTGAMGGDDEIFSSACRQAGIIQVDSMDEMIDVAGMLLGQPLPAGDRVGIITMGGGWGVIATDQCIRRGLTIEPLSDGVIRRLDKVLPAYWSRGNPIDLVAPGNTRSITDAIRILMEYSQVDSAIVMGLGYMFLRARRWLKSEVLPKDAARTPAEYLMKAESEVFHLLTDLIGEFGRPIVPVADIMAFDVAGKENPLNILEERGIMAYPSPESAVCALARVAEYARHMRLESSEQCGCKLRRKGLTST
;
A
#
# COMPACT_ATOMS: atom_id res chain seq x y z
N MET A 1 4.51 26.03 15.04
CA MET A 1 4.52 24.57 14.91
C MET A 1 4.52 24.00 16.32
N ALA A 2 3.54 23.17 16.69
CA ALA A 2 3.73 22.36 17.89
C ALA A 2 4.89 21.39 17.62
N PRO A 3 5.81 21.14 18.57
CA PRO A 3 6.86 20.15 18.35
C PRO A 3 6.19 18.79 18.08
N GLY A 4 6.44 18.22 16.91
CA GLY A 4 6.00 16.86 16.60
C GLY A 4 6.57 15.88 17.62
N THR A 5 5.82 14.84 17.95
CA THR A 5 6.34 13.76 18.79
C THR A 5 7.48 13.07 18.01
N ASP A 6 8.70 13.05 18.55
CA ASP A 6 9.81 12.34 17.92
C ASP A 6 9.57 10.82 18.01
N LEU A 7 9.15 10.21 16.89
CA LEU A 7 8.89 8.78 16.79
C LEU A 7 10.12 7.98 16.29
N ARG A 8 11.32 8.56 16.26
CA ARG A 8 12.53 7.81 15.85
C ARG A 8 12.82 6.64 16.77
N ALA A 9 12.58 6.77 18.08
CA ALA A 9 12.74 5.66 19.01
C ALA A 9 11.80 4.47 18.69
N LEU A 10 10.66 4.72 18.04
CA LEU A 10 9.72 3.68 17.62
C LEU A 10 10.13 3.00 16.30
N PHE A 11 10.57 3.78 15.31
CA PHE A 11 10.79 3.28 13.95
C PHE A 11 12.25 3.02 13.58
N GLU A 12 13.19 3.64 14.30
CA GLU A 12 14.63 3.58 14.08
C GLU A 12 15.40 3.22 15.36
N PRO A 13 14.93 2.27 16.19
CA PRO A 13 15.66 1.89 17.39
C PRO A 13 17.03 1.32 17.02
N ARG A 14 18.01 1.59 17.89
CA ARG A 14 19.34 0.95 17.86
C ARG A 14 19.40 -0.19 18.87
N SER A 15 18.67 -0.06 19.98
CA SER A 15 18.55 -1.10 21.02
C SER A 15 17.10 -1.30 21.46
N ILE A 16 16.70 -2.56 21.60
CA ILE A 16 15.33 -2.99 21.96
C ILE A 16 15.37 -3.89 23.19
N ALA A 17 14.57 -3.56 24.21
CA ALA A 17 14.21 -4.50 25.28
C ALA A 17 12.96 -5.30 24.86
N PHE A 18 13.09 -6.62 24.77
CA PHE A 18 11.97 -7.51 24.43
C PHE A 18 11.45 -8.20 25.69
N ILE A 19 10.35 -7.68 26.24
CA ILE A 19 9.81 -8.09 27.53
C ILE A 19 8.70 -9.13 27.36
N GLY A 20 8.87 -10.28 28.01
CA GLY A 20 8.04 -11.46 27.79
C GLY A 20 8.68 -12.45 26.81
N ALA A 21 10.01 -12.39 26.63
CA ALA A 21 10.75 -13.38 25.85
C ALA A 21 10.46 -14.81 26.34
N SER A 22 10.38 -15.78 25.43
CA SER A 22 10.16 -17.17 25.80
C SER A 22 10.82 -18.13 24.80
N THR A 23 11.22 -19.30 25.27
CA THR A 23 11.67 -20.44 24.46
C THR A 23 10.52 -21.36 24.04
N ASP A 24 9.30 -21.12 24.54
CA ASP A 24 8.10 -21.86 24.18
C ASP A 24 7.53 -21.35 22.85
N VAL A 25 7.63 -22.19 21.81
CA VAL A 25 7.26 -21.87 20.42
C VAL A 25 5.79 -21.51 20.24
N PHE A 26 4.92 -21.88 21.19
CA PHE A 26 3.50 -21.55 21.12
C PHE A 26 3.18 -20.15 21.66
N LYS A 27 4.13 -19.48 22.33
CA LYS A 27 3.92 -18.15 22.90
C LYS A 27 4.27 -17.03 21.92
N TRP A 28 3.49 -15.94 21.96
CA TRP A 28 3.78 -14.72 21.21
C TRP A 28 5.17 -14.15 21.49
N GLY A 29 5.63 -14.26 22.75
CA GLY A 29 6.98 -13.85 23.13
C GLY A 29 8.10 -14.61 22.40
N PHE A 30 7.90 -15.87 22.04
CA PHE A 30 8.82 -16.59 21.16
C PHE A 30 8.67 -16.09 19.72
N ASN A 31 7.45 -16.10 19.18
CA ASN A 31 7.20 -15.87 17.76
C ASN A 31 7.67 -14.48 17.29
N ILE A 32 7.40 -13.42 18.06
CA ILE A 32 7.80 -12.06 17.68
C ILE A 32 9.32 -11.89 17.79
N LEU A 33 9.94 -12.37 18.88
CA LEU A 33 11.38 -12.29 19.07
C LEU A 33 12.13 -13.10 17.99
N HIS A 34 11.62 -14.30 17.67
CA HIS A 34 12.09 -15.12 16.57
C HIS A 34 12.04 -14.34 15.25
N ASN A 35 10.90 -13.73 14.91
CA ASN A 35 10.77 -12.93 13.68
C ASN A 35 11.80 -11.80 13.60
N MET A 36 12.03 -11.07 14.70
CA MET A 36 13.01 -9.98 14.72
C MET A 36 14.44 -10.47 14.49
N VAL A 37 14.81 -11.61 15.10
CA VAL A 37 16.16 -12.19 14.98
C VAL A 37 16.36 -12.88 13.61
N GLU A 38 15.41 -13.72 13.20
CA GLU A 38 15.42 -14.46 11.91
C GLU A 38 15.51 -13.51 10.72
N ARG A 39 14.78 -12.37 10.78
CA ARG A 39 14.79 -11.35 9.71
C ARG A 39 16.02 -10.44 9.74
N GLY A 40 16.94 -10.67 10.68
CA GLY A 40 18.26 -10.04 10.69
C GLY A 40 18.27 -8.59 11.14
N TYR A 41 17.41 -8.22 12.11
CA TYR A 41 17.47 -6.90 12.75
C TYR A 41 18.91 -6.60 13.20
N LYS A 42 19.43 -5.44 12.80
CA LYS A 42 20.85 -5.08 12.96
C LYS A 42 21.18 -4.38 14.27
N GLY A 43 20.17 -3.89 14.98
CA GLY A 43 20.34 -3.31 16.31
C GLY A 43 20.49 -4.37 17.40
N GLU A 44 20.69 -3.91 18.63
CA GLU A 44 20.74 -4.77 19.81
C GLU A 44 19.32 -5.21 20.22
N ILE A 45 19.18 -6.48 20.58
CA ILE A 45 17.94 -7.03 21.15
C ILE A 45 18.31 -7.64 22.49
N HIS A 46 17.64 -7.20 23.54
CA HIS A 46 17.78 -7.67 24.92
C HIS A 46 16.52 -8.42 25.34
N PRO A 47 16.51 -9.77 25.25
CA PRO A 47 15.41 -10.58 25.76
C PRO A 47 15.25 -10.42 27.27
N VAL A 48 14.03 -10.21 27.75
CA VAL A 48 13.72 -10.07 29.19
C VAL A 48 12.65 -11.09 29.58
N ASN A 49 12.98 -11.93 30.57
CA ASN A 49 12.09 -12.90 31.18
C ASN A 49 12.45 -13.03 32.67
N PRO A 50 11.48 -12.96 33.62
CA PRO A 50 11.77 -13.04 35.05
C PRO A 50 12.54 -14.30 35.50
N ASN A 51 12.43 -15.41 34.75
CA ASN A 51 13.17 -16.64 35.04
C ASN A 51 14.63 -16.60 34.57
N GLY A 52 15.04 -15.56 33.84
CA GLY A 52 16.35 -15.45 33.21
C GLY A 52 16.62 -16.56 32.19
N GLY A 53 17.90 -16.86 31.98
CA GLY A 53 18.37 -17.97 31.15
C GLY A 53 18.94 -17.53 29.80
N ASP A 54 18.81 -18.41 28.81
CA ASP A 54 19.34 -18.22 27.46
C ASP A 54 18.23 -18.44 26.42
N TRP A 55 18.12 -17.48 25.50
CA TRP A 55 17.26 -17.57 24.32
C TRP A 55 18.16 -17.82 23.10
N PHE A 56 18.43 -19.09 22.83
CA PHE A 56 19.19 -19.57 21.66
C PHE A 56 20.51 -18.82 21.43
N GLY A 57 21.34 -18.72 22.46
CA GLY A 57 22.63 -18.04 22.45
C GLY A 57 22.58 -16.56 22.84
N ARG A 58 21.42 -16.06 23.27
CA ARG A 58 21.24 -14.69 23.79
C ARG A 58 20.82 -14.74 25.25
N ARG A 59 21.59 -14.09 26.12
CA ARG A 59 21.22 -13.92 27.53
C ARG A 59 19.84 -13.30 27.67
N MET A 60 18.96 -13.94 28.43
CA MET A 60 17.74 -13.35 28.96
C MET A 60 18.03 -12.62 30.27
N TYR A 61 17.70 -11.33 30.32
CA TYR A 61 17.73 -10.52 31.53
C TYR A 61 16.49 -10.81 32.39
N THR A 62 16.61 -10.73 33.70
CA THR A 62 15.46 -10.95 34.60
C THR A 62 14.57 -9.73 34.70
N ASP A 63 15.16 -8.55 34.54
CA ASP A 63 14.48 -7.25 34.55
C ASP A 63 15.14 -6.28 33.56
N VAL A 64 14.37 -5.31 33.07
CA VAL A 64 14.83 -4.30 32.11
C VAL A 64 15.95 -3.42 32.71
N SER A 65 15.93 -3.20 34.03
CA SER A 65 16.97 -2.44 34.74
C SER A 65 18.36 -3.07 34.65
N GLU A 66 18.47 -4.38 34.49
CA GLU A 66 19.76 -5.09 34.40
C GLU A 66 20.54 -4.81 33.11
N ILE A 67 19.87 -4.28 32.07
CA ILE A 67 20.50 -3.98 30.79
C ILE A 67 21.44 -2.77 30.97
N SER A 68 22.75 -2.93 30.79
CA SER A 68 23.68 -1.81 31.01
C SER A 68 23.69 -0.78 29.88
N SER A 69 23.33 -1.19 28.66
CA SER A 69 23.29 -0.29 27.49
C SER A 69 22.00 0.55 27.47
N PRO A 70 22.03 1.73 26.82
CA PRO A 70 20.82 2.50 26.54
C PRO A 70 19.84 1.69 25.68
N VAL A 71 18.55 1.79 26.00
CA VAL A 71 17.47 1.13 25.27
C VAL A 71 16.54 2.19 24.68
N ASP A 72 16.27 2.11 23.37
CA ASP A 72 15.42 3.09 22.68
C ASP A 72 13.93 2.68 22.73
N LEU A 73 13.67 1.37 22.57
CA LEU A 73 12.32 0.79 22.42
C LEU A 73 12.10 -0.40 23.35
N ALA A 74 10.91 -0.47 23.96
CA ALA A 74 10.41 -1.65 24.65
C ALA A 74 9.31 -2.35 23.83
N VAL A 75 9.45 -3.66 23.59
CA VAL A 75 8.37 -4.51 23.06
C VAL A 75 7.82 -5.34 24.21
N ILE A 76 6.54 -5.16 24.55
CA ILE A 76 5.93 -5.70 25.77
C ILE A 76 4.89 -6.76 25.42
N VAL A 77 5.15 -8.00 25.85
CA VAL A 77 4.35 -9.20 25.54
C VAL A 77 4.14 -10.03 26.82
N VAL A 78 3.47 -9.42 27.80
CA VAL A 78 3.19 -10.04 29.12
C VAL A 78 1.68 -10.04 29.42
N ARG A 79 1.28 -10.53 30.59
CA ARG A 79 -0.10 -10.37 31.07
C ARG A 79 -0.41 -8.88 31.32
N ASP A 80 -1.62 -8.47 30.99
CA ASP A 80 -2.18 -7.14 31.17
C ASP A 80 -1.89 -6.52 32.55
N ALA A 81 -2.14 -7.27 33.63
CA ALA A 81 -1.96 -6.82 35.00
C ALA A 81 -0.51 -6.44 35.36
N LEU A 82 0.48 -6.89 34.56
CA LEU A 82 1.90 -6.58 34.78
C LEU A 82 2.38 -5.37 33.94
N VAL A 83 1.59 -4.94 32.96
CA VAL A 83 2.00 -3.89 32.02
C VAL A 83 2.27 -2.54 32.72
N PRO A 84 1.46 -2.05 33.68
CA PRO A 84 1.73 -0.78 34.35
C PRO A 84 3.11 -0.73 35.02
N ASP A 85 3.48 -1.78 35.75
CA ASP A 85 4.76 -1.85 36.44
C ASP A 85 5.93 -2.00 35.48
N ILE A 86 5.78 -2.77 34.40
CA ILE A 86 6.80 -2.87 33.35
C ILE A 86 7.02 -1.51 32.68
N VAL A 87 5.94 -0.78 32.38
CA VAL A 87 6.04 0.57 31.80
C VAL A 87 6.75 1.51 32.75
N ARG A 88 6.47 1.43 34.06
CA ARG A 88 7.18 2.19 35.10
C ARG A 88 8.69 1.91 35.07
N THR A 89 9.09 0.64 35.08
CA THR A 89 10.51 0.24 34.97
C THR A 89 11.15 0.74 33.67
N CYS A 90 10.42 0.67 32.55
CA CYS A 90 10.90 1.19 31.26
C CYS A 90 11.12 2.71 31.31
N THR A 91 10.20 3.45 31.93
CA THR A 91 10.33 4.90 32.09
C THR A 91 11.45 5.30 33.03
N ASP A 92 11.64 4.57 34.14
CA ASP A 92 12.74 4.81 35.09
C ASP A 92 14.11 4.58 34.43
N LYS A 93 14.16 3.64 33.48
CA LYS A 93 15.34 3.42 32.62
C LYS A 93 15.53 4.49 31.53
N GLY A 94 14.51 5.30 31.27
CA GLY A 94 14.55 6.37 30.27
C GLY A 94 14.20 5.92 28.84
N ILE A 95 13.57 4.75 28.67
CA ILE A 95 13.09 4.26 27.37
C ILE A 95 12.02 5.22 26.84
N LYS A 96 12.11 5.59 25.55
CA LYS A 96 11.27 6.65 24.95
C LYS A 96 10.04 6.14 24.22
N ALA A 97 10.05 4.89 23.76
CA ALA A 97 8.93 4.29 23.05
C ALA A 97 8.61 2.87 23.54
N GLY A 98 7.33 2.50 23.48
CA GLY A 98 6.86 1.15 23.80
C GLY A 98 5.83 0.63 22.79
N ILE A 99 5.91 -0.66 22.48
CA ILE A 99 4.87 -1.40 21.73
C ILE A 99 4.24 -2.38 22.71
N VAL A 100 2.99 -2.13 23.10
CA VAL A 100 2.25 -2.99 24.04
C VAL A 100 1.36 -3.94 23.23
N ILE A 101 1.89 -5.13 22.95
CA ILE A 101 1.17 -6.16 22.18
C ILE A 101 -0.02 -6.70 22.96
N THR A 102 0.11 -6.76 24.29
CA THR A 102 -0.85 -7.31 25.23
C THR A 102 -2.27 -6.73 25.05
N ALA A 103 -3.27 -7.62 24.98
CA ALA A 103 -4.69 -7.31 25.10
C ALA A 103 -5.17 -7.47 26.56
N GLY A 104 -6.44 -7.19 26.85
CA GLY A 104 -7.04 -7.15 28.20
C GLY A 104 -7.43 -5.74 28.67
N PHE A 105 -7.52 -4.76 27.77
CA PHE A 105 -7.63 -3.34 28.11
C PHE A 105 -9.02 -2.79 27.79
N SER A 106 -9.15 -1.57 27.24
CA SER A 106 -10.46 -0.92 27.05
C SER A 106 -11.44 -1.71 26.20
N GLU A 107 -10.97 -2.63 25.36
CA GLU A 107 -11.80 -3.56 24.58
C GLU A 107 -12.56 -4.58 25.45
N THR A 108 -12.17 -4.76 26.71
CA THR A 108 -12.82 -5.68 27.66
C THR A 108 -13.82 -5.00 28.60
N GLY A 109 -13.96 -3.67 28.50
CA GLY A 109 -14.90 -2.87 29.31
C GLY A 109 -14.22 -2.00 30.37
N ALA A 110 -14.98 -1.59 31.39
CA ALA A 110 -14.57 -0.51 32.30
C ALA A 110 -13.30 -0.81 33.12
N THR A 111 -13.11 -2.06 33.55
CA THR A 111 -11.91 -2.47 34.32
C THR A 111 -10.66 -2.40 33.45
N GLY A 112 -10.70 -2.95 32.24
CA GLY A 112 -9.58 -2.85 31.30
C GLY A 112 -9.32 -1.42 30.84
N ALA A 113 -10.37 -0.59 30.70
CA ALA A 113 -10.21 0.84 30.42
C ALA A 113 -9.57 1.64 31.57
N ALA A 114 -9.76 1.22 32.82
CA ALA A 114 -9.05 1.80 33.96
C ALA A 114 -7.55 1.43 33.94
N LEU A 115 -7.24 0.16 33.66
CA LEU A 115 -5.87 -0.32 33.51
C LEU A 115 -5.15 0.37 32.34
N GLU A 116 -5.83 0.56 31.21
CA GLU A 116 -5.30 1.26 30.05
C GLU A 116 -4.91 2.71 30.38
N ARG A 117 -5.76 3.42 31.13
CA ARG A 117 -5.46 4.78 31.60
C ARG A 117 -4.23 4.82 32.49
N GLU A 118 -4.10 3.87 33.42
CA GLU A 118 -2.92 3.78 34.29
C GLU A 118 -1.62 3.60 33.48
N VAL A 119 -1.64 2.72 32.47
CA VAL A 119 -0.52 2.49 31.56
C VAL A 119 -0.12 3.78 30.84
N VAL A 120 -1.08 4.47 30.24
CA VAL A 120 -0.83 5.71 29.47
C VAL A 120 -0.35 6.85 30.38
N GLU A 121 -0.95 7.02 31.55
CA GLU A 121 -0.54 8.04 32.52
C GLU A 121 0.89 7.80 33.02
N THR A 122 1.24 6.55 33.30
CA THR A 122 2.59 6.16 33.73
C THR A 122 3.60 6.44 32.62
N ALA A 123 3.32 6.02 31.39
CA ALA A 123 4.19 6.25 30.25
C ALA A 123 4.45 7.75 30.00
N ARG A 124 3.37 8.54 29.94
CA ARG A 124 3.47 9.98 29.67
C ARG A 124 4.23 10.73 30.77
N ARG A 125 4.01 10.38 32.03
CA ARG A 125 4.73 10.98 33.17
C ARG A 125 6.23 10.72 33.09
N GLY A 126 6.62 9.55 32.61
CA GLY A 126 8.01 9.17 32.38
C GLY A 126 8.61 9.63 31.04
N GLY A 127 7.83 10.34 30.20
CA GLY A 127 8.28 10.80 28.88
C GLY A 127 8.41 9.68 27.84
N MET A 128 7.68 8.58 28.01
CA MET A 128 7.59 7.46 27.08
C MET A 128 6.27 7.52 26.30
N ARG A 129 6.29 7.16 25.02
CA ARG A 129 5.10 7.07 24.16
C ARG A 129 4.78 5.62 23.79
N ILE A 130 3.50 5.28 23.68
CA ILE A 130 3.04 3.89 23.48
C ILE A 130 2.24 3.71 22.20
N VAL A 131 2.55 2.64 21.46
CA VAL A 131 1.69 2.03 20.43
C VAL A 131 0.83 0.94 21.08
N GLY A 132 -0.47 0.95 20.79
CA GLY A 132 -1.45 0.03 21.37
C GLY A 132 -2.19 0.63 22.58
N PRO A 133 -2.51 -0.18 23.61
CA PRO A 133 -2.27 -1.62 23.71
C PRO A 133 -3.11 -2.43 22.71
N ASN A 134 -3.14 -3.77 22.84
CA ASN A 134 -3.89 -4.66 21.96
C ASN A 134 -3.55 -4.42 20.48
N THR A 135 -2.25 -4.47 20.17
CA THR A 135 -1.74 -4.25 18.82
C THR A 135 -1.05 -5.51 18.29
N MET A 136 -1.13 -5.73 16.97
CA MET A 136 -0.31 -6.74 16.30
C MET A 136 1.18 -6.37 16.32
N GLY A 137 1.51 -5.10 16.53
CA GLY A 137 2.86 -4.56 16.63
C GLY A 137 3.23 -3.59 15.51
N VAL A 138 4.54 -3.40 15.31
CA VAL A 138 5.12 -2.47 14.33
C VAL A 138 6.18 -3.17 13.47
N PHE A 139 6.20 -2.83 12.19
CA PHE A 139 7.29 -3.13 11.28
C PHE A 139 7.90 -1.84 10.72
N SER A 140 9.22 -1.81 10.64
CA SER A 140 9.98 -0.75 10.00
C SER A 140 11.01 -1.37 9.06
N ALA A 141 11.00 -0.95 7.79
CA ALA A 141 11.95 -1.44 6.80
C ALA A 141 13.30 -0.70 6.87
N TYR A 142 13.33 0.52 7.43
CA TYR A 142 14.48 1.42 7.39
C TYR A 142 14.65 2.16 8.73
N PRO A 143 15.90 2.52 9.12
CA PRO A 143 17.16 2.09 8.50
C PRO A 143 17.48 0.62 8.79
N ASN A 144 16.91 0.07 9.87
CA ASN A 144 17.04 -1.32 10.27
C ASN A 144 15.73 -2.07 10.01
N PHE A 145 15.82 -3.28 9.44
CA PHE A 145 14.66 -4.14 9.21
C PHE A 145 14.13 -4.69 10.55
N MET A 146 13.21 -3.96 11.17
CA MET A 146 12.57 -4.31 12.43
C MET A 146 11.21 -4.96 12.15
N HIS A 147 11.05 -6.21 12.57
CA HIS A 147 9.81 -6.97 12.39
C HIS A 147 9.20 -7.37 13.73
N ALA A 148 8.76 -6.39 14.51
CA ALA A 148 8.10 -6.59 15.81
C ALA A 148 6.59 -6.81 15.63
N LEU A 149 6.20 -7.85 14.86
CA LEU A 149 4.80 -8.22 14.59
C LEU A 149 4.49 -9.63 15.09
N MET A 150 3.25 -9.83 15.56
CA MET A 150 2.74 -11.15 16.00
C MET A 150 2.80 -12.22 14.88
N GLY A 151 2.58 -11.83 13.62
CA GLY A 151 2.59 -12.74 12.48
C GLY A 151 3.91 -12.77 11.72
N ALA A 152 4.40 -13.97 11.37
CA ALA A 152 5.60 -14.17 10.55
C ALA A 152 5.32 -13.90 9.06
N MET A 153 5.15 -12.64 8.68
CA MET A 153 4.96 -12.26 7.27
C MET A 153 6.30 -12.00 6.57
N PRO A 154 6.58 -12.56 5.39
CA PRO A 154 7.82 -12.26 4.67
C PRO A 154 7.73 -10.90 3.96
N LEU A 155 7.50 -9.83 4.72
CA LEU A 155 7.42 -8.46 4.22
C LEU A 155 8.74 -8.09 3.52
N THR A 156 8.64 -7.28 2.49
CA THR A 156 9.79 -6.71 1.79
C THR A 156 9.84 -5.21 2.02
N ALA A 157 11.04 -4.65 2.01
CA ALA A 157 11.23 -3.21 2.08
C ALA A 157 10.65 -2.54 0.82
N GLY A 158 9.96 -1.42 0.99
CA GLY A 158 9.44 -0.61 -0.11
C GLY A 158 8.95 0.75 0.35
N HIS A 159 7.86 1.25 -0.22
CA HIS A 159 7.48 2.66 -0.09
C HIS A 159 6.05 2.91 0.43
N VAL A 160 5.33 1.86 0.81
CA VAL A 160 4.00 1.97 1.40
C VAL A 160 4.12 2.15 2.91
N GLY A 161 3.58 3.22 3.46
CA GLY A 161 3.33 3.35 4.90
C GLY A 161 1.92 2.83 5.18
N LEU A 162 1.77 1.84 6.06
CA LEU A 162 0.50 1.21 6.36
C LEU A 162 0.12 1.43 7.83
N VAL A 163 -0.99 2.11 8.09
CA VAL A 163 -1.55 2.28 9.46
C VAL A 163 -2.91 1.60 9.52
N VAL A 164 -3.09 0.69 10.48
CA VAL A 164 -4.29 -0.15 10.57
C VAL A 164 -4.74 -0.32 12.01
N GLN A 165 -5.99 0.02 12.30
CA GLN A 165 -6.57 -0.20 13.63
C GLN A 165 -6.81 -1.68 13.94
N SER A 166 -7.14 -2.48 12.92
CA SER A 166 -7.32 -3.93 13.05
C SER A 166 -6.06 -4.71 12.65
N GLY A 167 -5.49 -5.47 13.60
CA GLY A 167 -4.31 -6.31 13.35
C GLY A 167 -4.54 -7.39 12.28
N ASN A 168 -5.71 -8.05 12.31
CA ASN A 168 -6.06 -9.09 11.32
C ASN A 168 -6.18 -8.52 9.90
N LEU A 169 -6.74 -7.30 9.77
CA LEU A 169 -6.76 -6.61 8.48
C LEU A 169 -5.37 -6.14 8.06
N GLY A 170 -4.53 -5.70 9.01
CA GLY A 170 -3.12 -5.43 8.77
C GLY A 170 -2.39 -6.62 8.14
N THR A 171 -2.59 -7.81 8.70
CA THR A 171 -2.07 -9.06 8.12
C THR A 171 -2.61 -9.29 6.71
N SER A 172 -3.93 -9.17 6.53
CA SER A 172 -4.62 -9.44 5.27
C SER A 172 -4.21 -8.48 4.13
N ILE A 173 -4.02 -7.20 4.44
CA ILE A 173 -3.55 -6.17 3.51
C ILE A 173 -2.08 -6.43 3.16
N SER A 174 -1.25 -6.75 4.14
CA SER A 174 0.18 -7.01 3.94
C SER A 174 0.43 -8.20 3.02
N TYR A 175 -0.33 -9.28 3.17
CA TYR A 175 -0.26 -10.43 2.25
C TYR A 175 -0.65 -10.06 0.81
N ARG A 176 -1.58 -9.13 0.61
CA ARG A 176 -1.94 -8.65 -0.74
C ARG A 176 -0.83 -7.82 -1.37
N PHE A 177 -0.21 -6.92 -0.59
CA PHE A 177 0.99 -6.20 -1.05
C PHE A 177 2.12 -7.16 -1.43
N LEU A 178 2.38 -8.17 -0.59
CA LEU A 178 3.37 -9.21 -0.87
C LEU A 178 3.08 -9.97 -2.17
N ARG A 179 1.81 -10.36 -2.41
CA ARG A 179 1.40 -11.04 -3.64
C ARG A 179 1.60 -10.19 -4.90
N ARG A 180 1.61 -8.86 -4.76
CA ARG A 180 1.91 -7.90 -5.84
C ARG A 180 3.37 -7.44 -5.84
N LYS A 181 4.22 -8.01 -4.99
CA LYS A 181 5.63 -7.62 -4.76
C LYS A 181 5.81 -6.14 -4.43
N ILE A 182 4.79 -5.53 -3.81
CA ILE A 182 4.85 -4.15 -3.33
C ILE A 182 5.40 -4.19 -1.91
N GLY A 183 6.56 -3.56 -1.69
CA GLY A 183 7.20 -3.49 -0.38
C GLY A 183 6.61 -2.40 0.52
N ILE A 184 6.73 -2.62 1.82
CA ILE A 184 6.25 -1.73 2.87
C ILE A 184 7.45 -0.99 3.49
N SER A 185 7.28 0.31 3.76
CA SER A 185 8.25 1.16 4.46
C SER A 185 8.04 1.11 5.97
N ARG A 186 6.79 1.24 6.42
CA ARG A 186 6.34 1.19 7.81
C ARG A 186 5.00 0.47 7.87
N LEU A 187 4.79 -0.41 8.84
CA LEU A 187 3.47 -0.98 9.16
C LEU A 187 3.22 -0.76 10.64
N ILE A 188 2.11 -0.10 10.95
CA ILE A 188 1.69 0.21 12.29
C ILE A 188 0.32 -0.40 12.50
N SER A 189 0.24 -1.45 13.32
CA SER A 189 -1.04 -1.81 13.93
C SER A 189 -1.23 -0.88 15.12
N SER A 190 -2.22 0.02 15.06
CA SER A 190 -2.38 1.04 16.09
C SER A 190 -3.13 0.54 17.33
N GLY A 191 -3.89 -0.55 17.19
CA GLY A 191 -4.62 -1.19 18.29
C GLY A 191 -5.67 -0.26 18.88
N ASN A 192 -5.72 -0.19 20.20
CA ASN A 192 -6.70 0.64 20.92
C ASN A 192 -6.45 2.16 20.75
N GLU A 193 -5.25 2.57 20.29
CA GLU A 193 -4.84 3.97 20.19
C GLU A 193 -4.97 4.74 21.51
N ALA A 194 -4.51 4.15 22.61
CA ALA A 194 -4.65 4.73 23.94
C ALA A 194 -3.71 5.92 24.18
N ASP A 195 -2.54 5.93 23.52
CA ASP A 195 -1.60 7.05 23.55
C ASP A 195 -1.27 7.61 22.16
N LEU A 196 -0.53 6.86 21.34
CA LEU A 196 -0.29 7.23 19.94
C LEU A 196 -1.49 6.84 19.08
N THR A 197 -1.88 7.76 18.22
CA THR A 197 -3.10 7.69 17.41
C THR A 197 -2.76 7.67 15.92
N THR A 198 -3.73 7.33 15.06
CA THR A 198 -3.55 7.38 13.60
C THR A 198 -3.02 8.74 13.14
N GLU A 199 -3.45 9.84 13.78
CA GLU A 199 -2.99 11.19 13.47
C GLU A 199 -1.49 11.40 13.71
N ASP A 200 -0.94 10.82 14.78
CA ASP A 200 0.50 10.91 15.08
C ASP A 200 1.33 10.16 14.05
N PHE A 201 0.87 8.97 13.64
CA PHE A 201 1.56 8.19 12.61
C PHE A 201 1.46 8.86 11.24
N LEU A 202 0.31 9.43 10.91
CA LEU A 202 0.11 10.17 9.66
C LEU A 202 1.08 11.36 9.56
N GLU A 203 1.25 12.12 10.64
CA GLU A 203 2.21 13.22 10.72
C GLU A 203 3.67 12.74 10.64
N TYR A 204 4.03 11.62 11.27
CA TYR A 204 5.38 11.04 11.08
C TYR A 204 5.64 10.61 9.63
N LEU A 205 4.66 9.95 9.00
CA LEU A 205 4.79 9.44 7.63
C LEU A 205 4.85 10.57 6.59
N GLU A 206 4.44 11.79 6.92
CA GLU A 206 4.68 12.96 6.08
C GLU A 206 6.17 13.21 5.86
N ASP A 207 6.95 13.15 6.94
CA ASP A 207 8.36 13.52 6.94
C ASP A 207 9.27 12.31 6.66
N ASP A 208 8.76 11.06 6.72
CA ASP A 208 9.54 9.85 6.42
C ASP A 208 9.94 9.80 4.93
N PRO A 209 11.23 9.92 4.59
CA PRO A 209 11.68 9.92 3.19
C PRO A 209 11.48 8.56 2.49
N HIS A 210 11.28 7.49 3.26
CA HIS A 210 11.08 6.14 2.70
C HIS A 210 9.64 5.89 2.28
N THR A 211 8.67 6.62 2.85
CA THR A 211 7.25 6.50 2.51
C THR A 211 6.88 7.42 1.34
N ARG A 212 6.33 6.84 0.28
CA ARG A 212 5.79 7.57 -0.89
C ARG A 212 4.26 7.54 -0.95
N ILE A 213 3.64 6.49 -0.40
CA ILE A 213 2.17 6.33 -0.34
C ILE A 213 1.79 5.91 1.07
N ILE A 214 0.68 6.45 1.57
CA ILE A 214 0.13 6.11 2.88
C ILE A 214 -1.19 5.36 2.69
N CYS A 215 -1.29 4.17 3.25
CA CYS A 215 -2.50 3.35 3.26
C CYS A 215 -3.05 3.27 4.69
N LEU A 216 -4.33 3.54 4.84
CA LEU A 216 -5.02 3.61 6.12
C LEU A 216 -6.20 2.65 6.15
N TYR A 217 -6.34 1.89 7.24
CA TYR A 217 -7.60 1.29 7.64
C TYR A 217 -8.03 1.87 8.97
N ILE A 218 -9.16 2.58 8.98
CA ILE A 218 -9.69 3.24 10.17
C ILE A 218 -11.13 2.82 10.46
N GLU A 219 -11.45 2.59 11.72
CA GLU A 219 -12.80 2.34 12.23
C GLU A 219 -13.35 3.60 12.88
N GLY A 220 -12.50 4.36 13.56
CA GLY A 220 -12.81 5.67 14.14
C GLY A 220 -11.59 6.57 14.21
N LEU A 221 -11.81 7.87 14.42
CA LEU A 221 -10.74 8.85 14.62
C LEU A 221 -10.83 9.42 16.03
N ARG A 222 -9.69 9.61 16.69
CA ARG A 222 -9.63 10.26 18.00
C ARG A 222 -9.66 11.78 17.85
N GLN A 223 -9.03 12.32 16.80
CA GLN A 223 -8.90 13.75 16.56
C GLN A 223 -9.22 14.10 15.10
N GLY A 224 -10.49 13.96 14.70
CA GLY A 224 -10.92 14.10 13.30
C GLY A 224 -10.47 15.41 12.61
N GLU A 225 -10.54 16.56 13.28
CA GLU A 225 -10.07 17.83 12.71
C GLU A 225 -8.55 17.81 12.43
N ARG A 226 -7.75 17.30 13.38
CA ARG A 226 -6.30 17.14 13.22
C ARG A 226 -6.00 16.18 12.05
N PHE A 227 -6.72 15.06 11.99
CA PHE A 227 -6.60 14.07 10.91
C PHE A 227 -6.81 14.71 9.54
N PHE A 228 -7.96 15.34 9.29
CA PHE A 228 -8.26 15.90 7.97
C PHE A 228 -7.36 17.08 7.60
N ARG A 229 -6.94 17.88 8.58
CA ARG A 229 -5.96 18.95 8.36
C ARG A 229 -4.60 18.40 7.94
N ALA A 230 -4.11 17.36 8.62
CA ALA A 230 -2.87 16.68 8.26
C ALA A 230 -3.00 16.01 6.89
N ALA A 231 -4.05 15.21 6.68
CA ALA A 231 -4.29 14.51 5.43
C ALA A 231 -4.38 15.45 4.22
N ARG A 232 -5.06 16.61 4.34
CA ARG A 232 -5.12 17.60 3.26
C ARG A 232 -3.75 18.15 2.88
N ARG A 233 -2.90 18.39 3.87
CA ARG A 233 -1.52 18.88 3.62
C ARG A 233 -0.65 17.77 3.03
N ILE A 234 -0.73 16.55 3.56
CA ILE A 234 0.08 15.39 3.14
C ILE A 234 -0.29 14.91 1.74
N SER A 235 -1.59 14.84 1.43
CA SER A 235 -2.09 14.36 0.14
C SER A 235 -1.54 15.16 -1.04
N ARG A 236 -0.99 16.36 -0.80
CA ARG A 236 -0.32 17.17 -1.81
C ARG A 236 1.04 16.64 -2.27
N SER A 237 1.71 15.84 -1.45
CA SER A 237 3.04 15.29 -1.74
C SER A 237 3.06 13.76 -1.70
N LYS A 238 2.22 13.14 -0.87
CA LYS A 238 2.12 11.69 -0.71
C LYS A 238 0.65 11.29 -0.76
N PRO A 239 0.22 10.49 -1.76
CA PRO A 239 -1.15 10.00 -1.81
C PRO A 239 -1.55 9.26 -0.53
N VAL A 240 -2.74 9.54 -0.03
CA VAL A 240 -3.35 8.86 1.13
C VAL A 240 -4.52 8.03 0.64
N ILE A 241 -4.45 6.71 0.80
CA ILE A 241 -5.49 5.75 0.43
C ILE A 241 -6.15 5.23 1.71
N LEU A 242 -7.47 5.24 1.77
CA LEU A 242 -8.20 4.95 3.01
C LEU A 242 -9.35 3.97 2.80
N ILE A 243 -9.39 2.94 3.65
CA ILE A 243 -10.58 2.11 3.88
C ILE A 243 -11.20 2.53 5.21
N LYS A 244 -12.48 2.88 5.18
CA LYS A 244 -13.28 3.17 6.38
C LYS A 244 -14.05 1.92 6.78
N GLY A 245 -13.78 1.39 7.97
CA GLY A 245 -14.63 0.40 8.63
C GLY A 245 -15.91 1.03 9.17
N GLY A 246 -17.00 0.26 9.27
CA GLY A 246 -18.25 0.73 9.90
C GLY A 246 -19.01 1.81 9.13
N ARG A 247 -19.04 1.73 7.78
CA ARG A 247 -19.73 2.68 6.89
C ARG A 247 -21.27 2.62 6.94
N THR A 248 -21.82 1.56 7.54
CA THR A 248 -23.27 1.37 7.71
C THR A 248 -23.63 1.31 9.19
N ASP A 249 -24.87 1.63 9.57
CA ASP A 249 -25.31 1.57 10.98
C ASP A 249 -25.02 0.23 11.67
N ARG A 250 -25.11 -0.88 10.92
CA ARG A 250 -24.79 -2.22 11.44
C ARG A 250 -23.28 -2.41 11.56
N GLY A 251 -22.51 -1.97 10.57
CA GLY A 251 -21.06 -2.01 10.62
C GLY A 251 -20.47 -1.11 11.72
N ALA A 252 -21.03 0.09 11.91
CA ALA A 252 -20.65 1.01 12.97
C ALA A 252 -20.92 0.42 14.35
N ARG A 253 -22.05 -0.26 14.55
CA ARG A 253 -22.33 -1.00 15.79
C ARG A 253 -21.38 -2.17 16.02
N ALA A 254 -21.02 -2.91 14.97
CA ALA A 254 -20.04 -3.99 15.07
C ALA A 254 -18.64 -3.45 15.43
N ALA A 255 -18.23 -2.31 14.84
CA ALA A 255 -17.01 -1.62 15.20
C ALA A 255 -17.04 -1.10 16.64
N LEU A 256 -18.16 -0.51 17.09
CA LEU A 256 -18.38 -0.07 18.48
C LEU A 256 -18.16 -1.20 19.49
N SER A 257 -18.68 -2.41 19.22
CA SER A 257 -18.44 -3.57 20.10
C SER A 257 -17.00 -4.09 20.08
N HIS A 258 -16.20 -3.68 19.09
CA HIS A 258 -14.83 -4.15 18.87
C HIS A 258 -13.76 -3.12 19.32
N THR A 259 -14.04 -1.81 19.23
CA THR A 259 -13.07 -0.74 19.51
C THR A 259 -13.63 0.41 20.38
N GLY A 260 -14.93 0.40 20.70
CA GLY A 260 -15.54 1.41 21.56
C GLY A 260 -15.67 2.82 20.95
N ALA A 261 -15.37 3.01 19.66
CA ALA A 261 -15.46 4.30 18.98
C ALA A 261 -16.81 4.49 18.24
N MET A 262 -17.49 5.63 18.45
CA MET A 262 -18.76 5.94 17.78
C MET A 262 -18.55 6.23 16.28
N GLY A 263 -19.26 5.50 15.41
CA GLY A 263 -19.23 5.73 13.98
C GLY A 263 -19.93 7.05 13.61
N GLY A 264 -19.24 7.90 12.85
CA GLY A 264 -19.83 9.11 12.26
C GLY A 264 -20.59 8.82 10.95
N ASP A 265 -21.29 9.84 10.45
CA ASP A 265 -22.00 9.79 9.16
C ASP A 265 -21.04 9.55 7.99
N ASP A 266 -21.31 8.53 7.19
CA ASP A 266 -20.45 8.09 6.09
C ASP A 266 -20.39 9.11 4.94
N GLU A 267 -21.48 9.82 4.65
CA GLU A 267 -21.50 10.84 3.59
C GLU A 267 -20.65 12.04 3.99
N ILE A 268 -20.77 12.48 5.25
CA ILE A 268 -19.94 13.57 5.79
C ILE A 268 -18.47 13.17 5.75
N PHE A 269 -18.15 11.96 6.21
CA PHE A 269 -16.79 11.45 6.20
C PHE A 269 -16.22 11.37 4.78
N SER A 270 -16.99 10.83 3.84
CA SER A 270 -16.57 10.70 2.43
C SER A 270 -16.39 12.06 1.75
N SER A 271 -17.24 13.04 2.08
CA SER A 271 -17.07 14.42 1.61
C SER A 271 -15.79 15.06 2.16
N ALA A 272 -15.50 14.88 3.45
CA ALA A 272 -14.27 15.36 4.08
C ALA A 272 -13.03 14.69 3.46
N CYS A 273 -13.08 13.39 3.14
CA CYS A 273 -12.02 12.71 2.39
C CYS A 273 -11.73 13.36 1.04
N ARG A 274 -12.76 13.64 0.24
CA ARG A 274 -12.61 14.32 -1.07
C ARG A 274 -11.99 15.70 -0.92
N GLN A 275 -12.41 16.48 0.08
CA GLN A 275 -11.85 17.81 0.35
C GLN A 275 -10.38 17.75 0.81
N ALA A 276 -10.00 16.66 1.49
CA ALA A 276 -8.63 16.43 1.94
C ALA A 276 -7.75 15.72 0.89
N GLY A 277 -8.28 15.40 -0.29
CA GLY A 277 -7.53 14.67 -1.32
C GLY A 277 -7.22 13.21 -0.97
N ILE A 278 -7.97 12.64 -0.02
CA ILE A 278 -7.85 11.23 0.38
C ILE A 278 -8.56 10.36 -0.66
N ILE A 279 -7.87 9.33 -1.14
CA ILE A 279 -8.41 8.32 -2.04
C ILE A 279 -9.13 7.26 -1.21
N GLN A 280 -10.43 7.44 -1.04
CA GLN A 280 -11.26 6.47 -0.33
C GLN A 280 -11.59 5.28 -1.23
N VAL A 281 -11.39 4.07 -0.72
CA VAL A 281 -11.62 2.81 -1.43
C VAL A 281 -12.47 1.85 -0.59
N ASP A 282 -13.18 0.94 -1.24
CA ASP A 282 -14.18 0.09 -0.59
C ASP A 282 -13.67 -1.32 -0.25
N SER A 283 -12.50 -1.69 -0.77
CA SER A 283 -11.91 -3.01 -0.54
C SER A 283 -10.39 -2.97 -0.41
N MET A 284 -9.85 -4.00 0.24
CA MET A 284 -8.39 -4.20 0.30
C MET A 284 -7.80 -4.35 -1.09
N ASP A 285 -8.43 -5.10 -1.99
CA ASP A 285 -7.89 -5.31 -3.34
C ASP A 285 -7.85 -3.98 -4.12
N GLU A 286 -8.88 -3.13 -4.01
CA GLU A 286 -8.86 -1.78 -4.58
C GLU A 286 -7.74 -0.89 -3.99
N MET A 287 -7.48 -0.98 -2.68
CA MET A 287 -6.35 -0.27 -2.06
C MET A 287 -5.02 -0.66 -2.69
N ILE A 288 -4.77 -1.96 -2.86
CA ILE A 288 -3.53 -2.47 -3.46
C ILE A 288 -3.45 -2.06 -4.93
N ASP A 289 -4.56 -2.15 -5.66
CA ASP A 289 -4.66 -1.80 -7.07
C ASP A 289 -4.35 -0.31 -7.31
N VAL A 290 -4.89 0.59 -6.47
CA VAL A 290 -4.60 2.04 -6.50
C VAL A 290 -3.15 2.33 -6.09
N ALA A 291 -2.67 1.70 -5.02
CA ALA A 291 -1.29 1.89 -4.55
C ALA A 291 -0.27 1.45 -5.61
N GLY A 292 -0.49 0.31 -6.26
CA GLY A 292 0.35 -0.17 -7.34
C GLY A 292 0.38 0.79 -8.53
N MET A 293 -0.76 1.39 -8.89
CA MET A 293 -0.82 2.40 -9.95
C MET A 293 0.03 3.62 -9.60
N LEU A 294 -0.16 4.18 -8.40
CA LEU A 294 0.54 5.39 -7.96
C LEU A 294 2.05 5.19 -7.76
N LEU A 295 2.49 3.96 -7.47
CA LEU A 295 3.92 3.65 -7.36
C LEU A 295 4.59 3.50 -8.74
N GLY A 296 3.89 2.88 -9.68
CA GLY A 296 4.44 2.48 -10.97
C GLY A 296 4.12 3.39 -12.15
N GLN A 297 3.07 4.20 -12.08
CA GLN A 297 2.60 5.02 -13.20
C GLN A 297 2.70 6.51 -12.88
N PRO A 298 2.98 7.35 -13.89
CA PRO A 298 2.78 8.80 -13.76
C PRO A 298 1.30 9.12 -13.55
N LEU A 299 0.98 10.31 -13.02
CA LEU A 299 -0.42 10.73 -12.87
C LEU A 299 -1.03 11.06 -14.24
N PRO A 300 -2.30 10.68 -14.49
CA PRO A 300 -3.00 11.05 -15.73
C PRO A 300 -3.22 12.57 -15.80
N ALA A 301 -3.05 13.12 -17.01
CA ALA A 301 -3.27 14.54 -17.27
C ALA A 301 -4.76 14.95 -17.22
N GLY A 302 -5.67 13.98 -17.39
CA GLY A 302 -7.11 14.17 -17.47
C GLY A 302 -7.84 12.83 -17.33
N ASP A 303 -9.06 12.77 -17.83
CA ASP A 303 -9.96 11.61 -17.74
C ASP A 303 -10.22 10.92 -19.08
N ARG A 304 -9.54 11.34 -20.16
CA ARG A 304 -9.69 10.74 -21.48
C ARG A 304 -8.82 9.49 -21.61
N VAL A 305 -9.46 8.36 -21.86
CA VAL A 305 -8.81 7.04 -21.92
C VAL A 305 -8.81 6.51 -23.35
N GLY A 306 -7.65 6.06 -23.79
CA GLY A 306 -7.51 5.24 -24.99
C GLY A 306 -7.44 3.76 -24.64
N ILE A 307 -8.14 2.90 -25.36
CA ILE A 307 -8.16 1.46 -25.09
C ILE A 307 -7.55 0.72 -26.26
N ILE A 308 -6.61 -0.18 -25.97
CA ILE A 308 -6.01 -1.11 -26.93
C ILE A 308 -6.29 -2.52 -26.46
N THR A 309 -6.82 -3.37 -27.35
CA THR A 309 -7.20 -4.74 -27.00
C THR A 309 -6.84 -5.74 -28.10
N MET A 310 -6.49 -6.96 -27.70
CA MET A 310 -6.33 -8.10 -28.62
C MET A 310 -7.66 -8.80 -28.97
N GLY A 311 -8.74 -8.43 -28.29
CA GLY A 311 -10.08 -8.95 -28.54
C GLY A 311 -11.17 -7.98 -28.11
N GLY A 312 -12.16 -7.76 -28.98
CA GLY A 312 -13.20 -6.75 -28.80
C GLY A 312 -14.03 -6.87 -27.53
N GLY A 313 -14.23 -8.07 -26.99
CA GLY A 313 -15.00 -8.29 -25.75
C GLY A 313 -14.44 -7.53 -24.54
N TRP A 314 -13.12 -7.52 -24.35
CA TRP A 314 -12.50 -6.71 -23.30
C TRP A 314 -12.65 -5.21 -23.56
N GLY A 315 -12.62 -4.80 -24.83
CA GLY A 315 -12.86 -3.41 -25.22
C GLY A 315 -14.24 -2.91 -24.77
N VAL A 316 -15.27 -3.74 -24.94
CA VAL A 316 -16.64 -3.44 -24.48
C VAL A 316 -16.68 -3.29 -22.96
N ILE A 317 -16.17 -4.29 -22.22
CA ILE A 317 -16.17 -4.27 -20.74
C ILE A 317 -15.40 -3.05 -20.21
N ALA A 318 -14.20 -2.79 -20.73
CA ALA A 318 -13.37 -1.66 -20.32
C ALA A 318 -14.07 -0.32 -20.61
N THR A 319 -14.76 -0.21 -21.75
CA THR A 319 -15.53 0.98 -22.13
C THR A 319 -16.63 1.26 -21.12
N ASP A 320 -17.48 0.26 -20.83
CA ASP A 320 -18.57 0.39 -19.86
C ASP A 320 -18.05 0.78 -18.47
N GLN A 321 -16.94 0.17 -18.03
CA GLN A 321 -16.32 0.51 -16.75
C GLN A 321 -15.77 1.94 -16.72
N CYS A 322 -15.18 2.42 -17.81
CA CYS A 322 -14.64 3.78 -17.89
C CYS A 322 -15.78 4.79 -17.73
N ILE A 323 -16.83 4.66 -18.54
CA ILE A 323 -17.98 5.57 -18.52
C ILE A 323 -18.67 5.57 -17.15
N ARG A 324 -18.90 4.38 -16.56
CA ARG A 324 -19.52 4.26 -15.22
C ARG A 324 -18.73 4.94 -14.10
N ARG A 325 -17.44 5.17 -14.29
CA ARG A 325 -16.54 5.77 -13.29
C ARG A 325 -16.13 7.20 -13.65
N GLY A 326 -16.81 7.80 -14.63
CA GLY A 326 -16.58 9.20 -15.02
C GLY A 326 -15.30 9.43 -15.82
N LEU A 327 -14.72 8.38 -16.40
CA LEU A 327 -13.70 8.49 -17.44
C LEU A 327 -14.39 8.63 -18.80
N THR A 328 -13.70 9.23 -19.77
CA THR A 328 -14.22 9.49 -21.12
C THR A 328 -13.44 8.72 -22.17
N ILE A 329 -14.10 8.36 -23.26
CA ILE A 329 -13.51 7.61 -24.38
C ILE A 329 -13.81 8.40 -25.63
N GLU A 330 -12.82 9.19 -26.06
CA GLU A 330 -12.98 10.07 -27.20
C GLU A 330 -12.82 9.30 -28.52
N PRO A 331 -13.62 9.64 -29.54
CA PRO A 331 -13.42 9.11 -30.89
C PRO A 331 -12.02 9.44 -31.43
N LEU A 332 -11.46 8.51 -32.21
CA LEU A 332 -10.21 8.75 -32.93
C LEU A 332 -10.46 9.71 -34.09
N SER A 333 -9.53 10.66 -34.29
CA SER A 333 -9.57 11.51 -35.48
C SER A 333 -9.19 10.72 -36.74
N ASP A 334 -9.65 11.18 -37.91
CA ASP A 334 -9.28 10.58 -39.21
C ASP A 334 -7.76 10.49 -39.41
N GLY A 335 -7.01 11.47 -38.87
CA GLY A 335 -5.55 11.47 -38.91
C GLY A 335 -4.94 10.29 -38.14
N VAL A 336 -5.49 9.98 -36.96
CA VAL A 336 -5.07 8.83 -36.14
C VAL A 336 -5.48 7.53 -36.82
N ILE A 337 -6.71 7.44 -37.33
CA ILE A 337 -7.21 6.25 -38.07
C ILE A 337 -6.30 5.95 -39.27
N ARG A 338 -5.95 6.95 -40.10
CA ARG A 338 -5.05 6.77 -41.25
C ARG A 338 -3.64 6.31 -40.87
N ARG A 339 -3.16 6.66 -39.67
CA ARG A 339 -1.86 6.18 -39.17
C ARG A 339 -1.97 4.71 -38.71
N LEU A 340 -3.05 4.37 -38.01
CA LEU A 340 -3.32 3.01 -37.56
C LEU A 340 -3.58 2.06 -38.73
N ASP A 341 -4.27 2.49 -39.79
CA ASP A 341 -4.49 1.70 -41.03
C ASP A 341 -3.17 1.23 -41.69
N LYS A 342 -2.04 1.89 -41.42
CA LYS A 342 -0.72 1.49 -41.96
C LYS A 342 -0.05 0.37 -41.17
N VAL A 343 -0.44 0.16 -39.92
CA VAL A 343 0.20 -0.79 -38.99
C VAL A 343 -0.75 -1.90 -38.51
N LEU A 344 -2.05 -1.75 -38.75
CA LEU A 344 -3.12 -2.67 -38.37
C LEU A 344 -3.75 -3.34 -39.60
N PRO A 345 -4.32 -4.55 -39.45
CA PRO A 345 -5.00 -5.23 -40.54
C PRO A 345 -6.23 -4.45 -41.00
N ALA A 346 -6.62 -4.60 -42.27
CA ALA A 346 -7.72 -3.83 -42.86
C ALA A 346 -9.07 -3.95 -42.13
N TYR A 347 -9.27 -4.96 -41.30
CA TYR A 347 -10.50 -5.26 -40.56
C TYR A 347 -10.45 -4.88 -39.07
N TRP A 348 -9.48 -4.06 -38.62
CA TRP A 348 -9.48 -3.50 -37.25
C TRP A 348 -10.67 -2.56 -37.00
N SER A 349 -10.98 -2.29 -35.73
CA SER A 349 -12.23 -1.62 -35.30
C SER A 349 -12.46 -0.20 -35.81
N ARG A 350 -11.41 0.55 -36.18
CA ARG A 350 -11.46 1.98 -36.56
C ARG A 350 -12.11 2.90 -35.51
N GLY A 351 -11.95 2.56 -34.24
CA GLY A 351 -12.48 3.33 -33.13
C GLY A 351 -11.59 3.30 -31.90
N ASN A 352 -12.08 3.93 -30.85
CA ASN A 352 -11.59 3.77 -29.49
C ASN A 352 -12.71 3.01 -28.74
N PRO A 353 -12.55 1.71 -28.46
CA PRO A 353 -11.30 0.92 -28.42
C PRO A 353 -10.67 0.54 -29.77
N ILE A 354 -9.33 0.50 -29.80
CA ILE A 354 -8.51 -0.07 -30.88
C ILE A 354 -8.43 -1.59 -30.67
N ASP A 355 -9.20 -2.36 -31.44
CA ASP A 355 -9.12 -3.83 -31.47
C ASP A 355 -8.11 -4.28 -32.54
N LEU A 356 -7.05 -4.93 -32.09
CA LEU A 356 -5.96 -5.43 -32.92
C LEU A 356 -6.29 -6.76 -33.63
N VAL A 357 -7.39 -7.41 -33.26
CA VAL A 357 -7.91 -8.66 -33.86
C VAL A 357 -6.85 -9.76 -33.87
N ALA A 358 -6.27 -10.06 -32.70
CA ALA A 358 -5.19 -11.02 -32.52
C ALA A 358 -4.01 -10.79 -33.50
N PRO A 359 -3.15 -9.78 -33.24
CA PRO A 359 -2.13 -9.36 -34.20
C PRO A 359 -1.13 -10.47 -34.49
N GLY A 360 -0.80 -10.65 -35.77
CA GLY A 360 0.21 -11.61 -36.22
C GLY A 360 1.65 -11.19 -35.91
N ASN A 361 1.87 -9.96 -35.45
CA ASN A 361 3.19 -9.44 -35.07
C ASN A 361 3.09 -8.53 -33.82
N THR A 362 4.14 -8.50 -33.01
CA THR A 362 4.17 -7.72 -31.76
C THR A 362 4.40 -6.24 -31.95
N ARG A 363 4.99 -5.84 -33.08
CA ARG A 363 5.28 -4.45 -33.43
C ARG A 363 4.01 -3.62 -33.64
N SER A 364 2.96 -4.22 -34.21
CA SER A 364 1.64 -3.58 -34.35
C SER A 364 1.06 -3.14 -33.01
N ILE A 365 1.39 -3.84 -31.91
CA ILE A 365 0.95 -3.49 -30.56
C ILE A 365 1.60 -2.18 -30.12
N THR A 366 2.93 -2.11 -30.19
CA THR A 366 3.71 -0.97 -29.71
C THR A 366 3.54 0.27 -30.60
N ASP A 367 3.44 0.07 -31.92
CA ASP A 367 3.12 1.15 -32.86
C ASP A 367 1.71 1.71 -32.62
N ALA A 368 0.71 0.86 -32.33
CA ALA A 368 -0.64 1.32 -32.00
C ALA A 368 -0.67 2.11 -30.67
N ILE A 369 0.04 1.63 -29.64
CA ILE A 369 0.17 2.35 -28.36
C ILE A 369 0.80 3.72 -28.60
N ARG A 370 1.90 3.79 -29.35
CA ARG A 370 2.59 5.04 -29.66
C ARG A 370 1.68 6.03 -30.39
N ILE A 371 1.01 5.58 -31.46
CA ILE A 371 0.09 6.42 -32.25
C ILE A 371 -1.06 6.94 -31.36
N LEU A 372 -1.61 6.09 -30.50
CA LEU A 372 -2.68 6.45 -29.58
C LEU A 372 -2.20 7.47 -28.53
N MET A 373 -1.03 7.24 -27.93
CA MET A 373 -0.50 8.17 -26.93
C MET A 373 -0.14 9.51 -27.55
N GLU A 374 0.35 9.58 -28.79
CA GLU A 374 0.56 10.86 -29.48
C GLU A 374 -0.73 11.63 -29.77
N TYR A 375 -1.90 11.00 -29.67
CA TYR A 375 -3.17 11.68 -29.82
C TYR A 375 -3.46 12.57 -28.61
N SER A 376 -3.56 13.88 -28.85
CA SER A 376 -3.82 14.88 -27.81
C SER A 376 -5.14 14.71 -27.03
N GLN A 377 -6.06 13.86 -27.53
CA GLN A 377 -7.31 13.51 -26.86
C GLN A 377 -7.21 12.28 -25.96
N VAL A 378 -5.99 11.84 -25.61
CA VAL A 378 -5.75 10.70 -24.73
C VAL A 378 -4.82 11.11 -23.59
N ASP A 379 -5.27 10.94 -22.36
CA ASP A 379 -4.50 11.24 -21.15
C ASP A 379 -3.88 10.00 -20.53
N SER A 380 -4.41 8.82 -20.85
CA SER A 380 -3.94 7.51 -20.38
C SER A 380 -4.39 6.40 -21.34
N ALA A 381 -3.66 5.28 -21.36
CA ALA A 381 -4.04 4.10 -22.14
C ALA A 381 -4.24 2.87 -21.26
N ILE A 382 -5.19 2.01 -21.64
CA ILE A 382 -5.35 0.66 -21.09
C ILE A 382 -5.04 -0.35 -22.19
N VAL A 383 -4.10 -1.25 -21.93
CA VAL A 383 -3.61 -2.24 -22.91
C VAL A 383 -3.98 -3.63 -22.43
N MET A 384 -4.85 -4.33 -23.17
CA MET A 384 -5.46 -5.59 -22.77
C MET A 384 -5.16 -6.74 -23.72
N GLY A 385 -5.30 -7.97 -23.24
CA GLY A 385 -4.98 -9.18 -24.00
C GLY A 385 -3.49 -9.50 -24.02
N LEU A 386 -2.74 -9.00 -23.03
CA LEU A 386 -1.34 -9.31 -22.84
C LEU A 386 -1.17 -10.71 -22.22
N GLY A 387 -0.18 -11.47 -22.70
CA GLY A 387 0.20 -12.75 -22.12
C GLY A 387 -0.28 -14.00 -22.87
N TYR A 388 -1.14 -13.80 -23.87
CA TYR A 388 -1.73 -14.89 -24.64
C TYR A 388 -0.71 -15.62 -25.51
N MET A 389 0.27 -14.89 -26.07
CA MET A 389 1.28 -15.50 -26.93
C MET A 389 2.19 -16.42 -26.13
N PHE A 390 2.62 -15.98 -24.95
CA PHE A 390 3.45 -16.73 -24.03
C PHE A 390 2.72 -17.95 -23.47
N LEU A 391 1.45 -17.80 -23.06
CA LEU A 391 0.65 -18.94 -22.60
C LEU A 391 0.42 -19.98 -23.69
N ARG A 392 0.12 -19.55 -24.92
CA ARG A 392 -0.01 -20.44 -26.08
C ARG A 392 1.30 -21.20 -26.33
N ALA A 393 2.43 -20.50 -26.33
CA ALA A 393 3.75 -21.09 -26.49
C ALA A 393 4.06 -22.13 -25.39
N ARG A 394 3.75 -21.84 -24.12
CA ARG A 394 3.91 -22.81 -23.03
C ARG A 394 3.03 -24.05 -23.22
N ARG A 395 1.79 -23.88 -23.70
CA ARG A 395 0.89 -25.02 -23.98
C ARG A 395 1.44 -25.88 -25.13
N TRP A 396 2.03 -25.28 -26.15
CA TRP A 396 2.73 -26.02 -27.22
C TRP A 396 3.90 -26.83 -26.68
N LEU A 397 4.76 -26.23 -25.85
CA LEU A 397 5.91 -26.92 -25.24
C LEU A 397 5.53 -28.08 -24.31
N LYS A 398 4.32 -28.03 -23.73
CA LYS A 398 3.78 -29.08 -22.85
C LYS A 398 2.88 -30.08 -23.57
N SER A 399 2.65 -29.92 -24.87
CA SER A 399 1.74 -30.78 -25.63
C SER A 399 2.33 -32.17 -25.83
N GLU A 400 1.53 -33.21 -25.60
CA GLU A 400 1.91 -34.60 -25.88
C GLU A 400 1.74 -34.98 -27.36
N VAL A 401 0.94 -34.22 -28.11
CA VAL A 401 0.62 -34.50 -29.52
C VAL A 401 1.42 -33.65 -30.51
N LEU A 402 2.01 -32.54 -30.05
CA LEU A 402 2.82 -31.67 -30.90
C LEU A 402 4.28 -32.14 -30.87
N PRO A 403 4.91 -32.45 -32.03
CA PRO A 403 6.32 -32.80 -32.07
C PRO A 403 7.18 -31.68 -31.45
N LYS A 404 8.05 -32.02 -30.51
CA LYS A 404 8.81 -31.03 -29.72
C LYS A 404 9.72 -30.16 -30.59
N ASP A 405 10.32 -30.75 -31.61
CA ASP A 405 11.15 -30.09 -32.63
C ASP A 405 10.34 -29.08 -33.45
N ALA A 406 9.10 -29.41 -33.82
CA ALA A 406 8.20 -28.48 -34.51
C ALA A 406 7.67 -27.36 -33.58
N ALA A 407 7.50 -27.64 -32.29
CA ALA A 407 6.95 -26.71 -31.31
C ALA A 407 7.96 -25.68 -30.79
N ARG A 408 9.23 -26.09 -30.64
CA ARG A 408 10.24 -25.34 -29.87
C ARG A 408 10.52 -23.96 -30.45
N THR A 409 10.93 -23.89 -31.71
CA THR A 409 11.30 -22.61 -32.35
C THR A 409 10.14 -21.61 -32.39
N PRO A 410 8.91 -21.99 -32.80
CA PRO A 410 7.76 -21.09 -32.73
C PRO A 410 7.41 -20.64 -31.30
N ALA A 411 7.51 -21.53 -30.31
CA ALA A 411 7.23 -21.19 -28.92
C ALA A 411 8.26 -20.19 -28.36
N GLU A 412 9.55 -20.44 -28.58
CA GLU A 412 10.63 -19.54 -28.17
C GLU A 412 10.47 -18.14 -28.82
N TYR A 413 10.10 -18.09 -30.10
CA TYR A 413 9.79 -16.83 -30.79
C TYR A 413 8.63 -16.07 -30.13
N LEU A 414 7.50 -16.72 -29.87
CA LEU A 414 6.33 -16.08 -29.26
C LEU A 414 6.61 -15.59 -27.84
N MET A 415 7.30 -16.40 -27.04
CA MET A 415 7.68 -16.03 -25.67
C MET A 415 8.62 -14.82 -25.66
N LYS A 416 9.62 -14.80 -26.55
CA LYS A 416 10.53 -13.68 -26.72
C LYS A 416 9.79 -12.42 -27.18
N ALA A 417 8.96 -12.54 -28.21
CA ALA A 417 8.24 -11.41 -28.79
C ALA A 417 7.31 -10.74 -27.78
N GLU A 418 6.59 -11.52 -26.95
CA GLU A 418 5.74 -10.93 -25.91
C GLU A 418 6.55 -10.32 -24.75
N SER A 419 7.69 -10.91 -24.40
CA SER A 419 8.62 -10.32 -23.43
C SER A 419 9.15 -8.96 -23.92
N GLU A 420 9.44 -8.83 -25.22
CA GLU A 420 9.80 -7.55 -25.83
C GLU A 420 8.68 -6.52 -25.74
N VAL A 421 7.41 -6.91 -25.87
CA VAL A 421 6.26 -6.02 -25.66
C VAL A 421 6.26 -5.46 -24.23
N PHE A 422 6.53 -6.28 -23.21
CA PHE A 422 6.60 -5.81 -21.83
C PHE A 422 7.73 -4.81 -21.60
N HIS A 423 8.91 -5.03 -22.19
CA HIS A 423 9.99 -4.04 -22.14
C HIS A 423 9.57 -2.73 -22.80
N LEU A 424 9.02 -2.79 -24.02
CA LEU A 424 8.61 -1.60 -24.76
C LEU A 424 7.47 -0.84 -24.08
N LEU A 425 6.53 -1.52 -23.42
CA LEU A 425 5.49 -0.87 -22.62
C LEU A 425 6.09 0.02 -21.54
N THR A 426 7.09 -0.47 -20.81
CA THR A 426 7.74 0.33 -19.76
C THR A 426 8.54 1.51 -20.32
N ASP A 427 9.16 1.35 -21.49
CA ASP A 427 9.87 2.44 -22.16
C ASP A 427 8.88 3.54 -22.61
N LEU A 428 7.72 3.15 -23.16
CA LEU A 428 6.66 4.08 -23.58
C LEU A 428 6.05 4.86 -22.40
N ILE A 429 5.90 4.23 -21.22
CA ILE A 429 5.45 4.93 -20.00
C ILE A 429 6.43 6.06 -19.66
N GLY A 430 7.73 5.77 -19.68
CA GLY A 430 8.78 6.76 -19.42
C GLY A 430 8.85 7.86 -20.49
N GLU A 431 8.72 7.50 -21.76
CA GLU A 431 8.77 8.43 -22.89
C GLU A 431 7.62 9.44 -22.86
N PHE A 432 6.38 8.97 -22.67
CA PHE A 432 5.20 9.83 -22.72
C PHE A 432 4.86 10.53 -21.41
N GLY A 433 5.39 10.05 -20.28
CA GLY A 433 5.07 10.58 -18.96
C GLY A 433 3.58 10.52 -18.62
N ARG A 434 2.84 9.57 -19.21
CA ARG A 434 1.40 9.34 -19.01
C ARG A 434 1.12 7.86 -18.76
N PRO A 435 0.05 7.52 -18.01
CA PRO A 435 -0.22 6.12 -17.68
C PRO A 435 -0.45 5.26 -18.93
N ILE A 436 0.21 4.11 -18.96
CA ILE A 436 -0.10 3.02 -19.89
C ILE A 436 -0.28 1.78 -19.02
N VAL A 437 -1.54 1.39 -18.80
CA VAL A 437 -1.95 0.41 -17.80
C VAL A 437 -2.04 -0.97 -18.45
N PRO A 438 -1.12 -1.91 -18.15
CA PRO A 438 -1.17 -3.25 -18.71
C PRO A 438 -2.20 -4.11 -17.97
N VAL A 439 -3.03 -4.81 -18.73
CA VAL A 439 -4.00 -5.80 -18.24
C VAL A 439 -3.63 -7.16 -18.80
N ALA A 440 -3.34 -8.10 -17.91
CA ALA A 440 -2.89 -9.45 -18.21
C ALA A 440 -3.70 -10.45 -17.38
N ASP A 441 -4.95 -10.68 -17.79
CA ASP A 441 -5.96 -11.41 -17.03
C ASP A 441 -5.60 -12.89 -16.84
N ILE A 442 -5.38 -13.64 -17.93
CA ILE A 442 -5.11 -15.09 -17.81
C ILE A 442 -3.74 -15.35 -17.17
N MET A 443 -2.74 -14.55 -17.54
CA MET A 443 -1.37 -14.73 -17.07
C MET A 443 -1.21 -14.53 -15.55
N ALA A 444 -2.03 -13.67 -14.96
CA ALA A 444 -2.03 -13.45 -13.52
C ALA A 444 -2.36 -14.73 -12.72
N PHE A 445 -3.02 -15.71 -13.34
CA PHE A 445 -3.43 -16.96 -12.69
C PHE A 445 -2.66 -18.20 -13.18
N ASP A 446 -2.29 -18.26 -14.46
CA ASP A 446 -1.75 -19.49 -15.09
C ASP A 446 -0.22 -19.67 -14.93
N VAL A 447 0.54 -18.62 -14.58
CA VAL A 447 2.01 -18.69 -14.47
C VAL A 447 2.49 -18.18 -13.12
N ALA A 448 3.00 -19.08 -12.29
CA ALA A 448 3.57 -18.75 -10.99
C ALA A 448 5.10 -18.67 -11.03
N GLY A 449 5.67 -17.86 -10.15
CA GLY A 449 7.11 -17.81 -9.88
C GLY A 449 7.94 -17.14 -10.97
N LYS A 450 9.21 -17.56 -11.08
CA LYS A 450 10.21 -16.91 -11.94
C LYS A 450 9.91 -17.01 -13.44
N GLU A 451 9.11 -18.00 -13.85
CA GLU A 451 8.72 -18.19 -15.25
C GLU A 451 7.65 -17.20 -15.73
N ASN A 452 7.08 -16.38 -14.84
CA ASN A 452 6.06 -15.40 -15.23
C ASN A 452 6.72 -14.18 -15.91
N PRO A 453 6.51 -13.91 -17.21
CA PRO A 453 7.09 -12.76 -17.89
C PRO A 453 6.53 -11.42 -17.41
N LEU A 454 5.42 -11.40 -16.64
CA LEU A 454 5.01 -10.19 -15.92
C LEU A 454 6.05 -9.73 -14.90
N ASN A 455 6.97 -10.61 -14.47
CA ASN A 455 8.14 -10.23 -13.68
C ASN A 455 8.95 -9.10 -14.35
N ILE A 456 8.97 -9.00 -15.69
CA ILE A 456 9.62 -7.91 -16.44
C ILE A 456 9.01 -6.54 -16.08
N LEU A 457 7.68 -6.48 -15.96
CA LEU A 457 6.98 -5.26 -15.57
C LEU A 457 7.24 -4.97 -14.09
N GLU A 458 7.13 -5.98 -13.23
CA GLU A 458 7.29 -5.85 -11.78
C GLU A 458 8.72 -5.41 -11.38
N GLU A 459 9.75 -5.92 -12.05
CA GLU A 459 11.15 -5.51 -11.85
C GLU A 459 11.38 -4.03 -12.17
N ARG A 460 10.56 -3.45 -13.05
CA ARG A 460 10.54 -2.01 -13.36
C ARG A 460 9.52 -1.24 -12.52
N GLY A 461 8.91 -1.88 -11.52
CA GLY A 461 7.89 -1.27 -10.64
C GLY A 461 6.52 -1.08 -11.29
N ILE A 462 6.26 -1.70 -12.45
CA ILE A 462 4.99 -1.62 -13.16
C ILE A 462 4.13 -2.84 -12.80
N MET A 463 2.94 -2.58 -12.25
CA MET A 463 1.97 -3.62 -11.95
C MET A 463 1.06 -3.87 -13.16
N ALA A 464 0.87 -5.14 -13.51
CA ALA A 464 -0.18 -5.58 -14.42
C ALA A 464 -1.46 -5.94 -13.66
N TYR A 465 -2.60 -5.53 -14.21
CA TYR A 465 -3.91 -5.75 -13.61
C TYR A 465 -4.52 -7.05 -14.10
N PRO A 466 -5.22 -7.80 -13.23
CA PRO A 466 -5.81 -9.09 -13.58
C PRO A 466 -7.13 -8.95 -14.35
N SER A 467 -7.68 -7.74 -14.50
CA SER A 467 -8.92 -7.53 -15.25
C SER A 467 -9.08 -6.07 -15.70
N PRO A 468 -9.93 -5.81 -16.70
CA PRO A 468 -10.30 -4.44 -17.08
C PRO A 468 -10.95 -3.66 -15.92
N GLU A 469 -11.82 -4.30 -15.13
CA GLU A 469 -12.53 -3.66 -14.01
C GLU A 469 -11.55 -3.15 -12.95
N SER A 470 -10.57 -3.97 -12.56
CA SER A 470 -9.53 -3.57 -11.58
C SER A 470 -8.66 -2.43 -12.10
N ALA A 471 -8.21 -2.53 -13.36
CA ALA A 471 -7.41 -1.49 -14.01
C ALA A 471 -8.15 -0.15 -14.10
N VAL A 472 -9.39 -0.17 -14.59
CA VAL A 472 -10.22 1.02 -14.75
C VAL A 472 -10.61 1.61 -13.39
N CYS A 473 -10.91 0.76 -12.40
CA CYS A 473 -11.21 1.20 -11.03
C CYS A 473 -10.04 2.00 -10.45
N ALA A 474 -8.83 1.44 -10.51
CA ALA A 474 -7.62 2.12 -10.03
C ALA A 474 -7.36 3.41 -10.81
N LEU A 475 -7.45 3.38 -12.14
CA LEU A 475 -7.23 4.55 -12.99
C LEU A 475 -8.20 5.68 -12.68
N ALA A 476 -9.49 5.38 -12.48
CA ALA A 476 -10.49 6.39 -12.13
C ALA A 476 -10.17 7.07 -10.79
N ARG A 477 -9.78 6.30 -9.77
CA ARG A 477 -9.37 6.85 -8.45
C ARG A 477 -8.13 7.73 -8.57
N VAL A 478 -7.13 7.29 -9.33
CA VAL A 478 -5.90 8.05 -9.57
C VAL A 478 -6.16 9.31 -10.39
N ALA A 479 -7.09 9.27 -11.36
CA ALA A 479 -7.51 10.44 -12.13
C ALA A 479 -8.25 11.47 -11.29
N GLU A 480 -9.13 11.03 -10.37
CA GLU A 480 -9.80 11.89 -9.41
C GLU A 480 -8.78 12.59 -8.50
N TYR A 481 -7.81 11.84 -7.96
CA TYR A 481 -6.71 12.38 -7.17
C TYR A 481 -5.87 13.39 -7.96
N ALA A 482 -5.48 13.06 -9.19
CA ALA A 482 -4.72 13.95 -10.06
C ALA A 482 -5.49 15.26 -10.38
N ARG A 483 -6.81 15.17 -10.56
CA ARG A 483 -7.69 16.34 -10.73
C ARG A 483 -7.70 17.22 -9.48
N HIS A 484 -7.87 16.63 -8.30
CA HIS A 484 -7.80 17.36 -7.03
C HIS A 484 -6.47 18.11 -6.88
N MET A 485 -5.35 17.44 -7.17
CA MET A 485 -4.01 18.02 -7.12
C MET A 485 -3.82 19.24 -8.03
N ARG A 486 -4.42 19.22 -9.23
CA ARG A 486 -4.40 20.35 -10.16
C ARG A 486 -5.21 21.55 -9.64
N LEU A 487 -6.39 21.30 -9.06
CA LEU A 487 -7.26 22.36 -8.52
C LEU A 487 -6.62 23.07 -7.32
N GLU A 488 -6.02 22.32 -6.39
CA GLU A 488 -5.31 22.89 -5.24
C GLU A 488 -4.09 23.74 -5.68
N SER A 489 -3.40 23.31 -6.75
CA SER A 489 -2.26 24.05 -7.31
C SER A 489 -2.68 25.37 -7.96
N SER A 490 -3.82 25.40 -8.67
CA SER A 490 -4.34 26.61 -9.32
C SER A 490 -4.88 27.62 -8.30
N GLU A 491 -5.54 27.17 -7.23
CA GLU A 491 -5.97 28.03 -6.12
C GLU A 491 -4.79 28.69 -5.40
N GLN A 492 -3.69 27.95 -5.16
CA GLN A 492 -2.49 28.52 -4.55
C GLN A 492 -1.83 29.59 -5.45
N CYS A 493 -1.82 29.37 -6.77
CA CYS A 493 -1.30 30.35 -7.72
C CYS A 493 -2.17 31.62 -7.76
N GLY A 494 -3.50 31.46 -7.81
CA GLY A 494 -4.46 32.56 -7.76
C GLY A 494 -4.40 33.37 -6.45
N CYS A 495 -4.18 32.71 -5.31
CA CYS A 495 -4.04 33.36 -4.00
C CYS A 495 -2.71 34.13 -3.88
N LYS A 496 -1.61 33.62 -4.45
CA LYS A 496 -0.33 34.35 -4.57
C LYS A 496 -0.45 35.58 -5.47
N LEU A 497 -1.21 35.51 -6.57
CA LEU A 497 -1.48 36.64 -7.46
C LEU A 497 -2.34 37.71 -6.78
N ARG A 498 -3.40 37.33 -6.05
CA ARG A 498 -4.22 38.27 -5.28
C ARG A 498 -3.45 38.96 -4.15
N ARG A 499 -2.56 38.24 -3.45
CA ARG A 499 -1.68 38.85 -2.42
C ARG A 499 -0.66 39.84 -3.00
N LYS A 500 -0.22 39.66 -4.25
CA LYS A 500 0.65 40.63 -4.94
C LYS A 500 -0.09 41.85 -5.50
N GLY A 501 -1.41 41.77 -5.69
CA GLY A 501 -2.25 42.88 -6.14
C GLY A 501 -2.85 43.75 -5.04
N LEU A 502 -2.58 43.44 -3.76
CA LEU A 502 -3.10 44.17 -2.59
C LEU A 502 -2.05 45.09 -1.91
N THR A 503 -0.91 45.35 -2.57
CA THR A 503 0.10 46.33 -2.12
C THR A 503 0.23 47.54 -3.05
N SER A 504 -0.80 47.83 -3.86
CA SER A 504 -0.81 49.01 -4.74
C SER A 504 -2.17 49.72 -4.69
N THR A 505 -2.45 50.33 -3.54
CA THR A 505 -3.28 51.53 -3.28
C THR A 505 -2.99 51.95 -1.85
#